data_AF-A0A2S2QP70-F1
#
_entry.id   AF-A0A2S2QP70-F1
#
_cell.length_a   1.000
_cell.length_b   1.000
_cell.length_c   1.000
_cell.angle_alpha   90.00
_cell.angle_beta   90.00
_cell.angle_gamma   90.00
#
_symmetry.space_group_name_H-M   'P 1'
#
loop_
_entity.id
_entity.type
_entity.pdbx_description
1 polymer ?
#
loop_
_entity_poly.entity_id
_entity_poly.type
_entity_poly.pdbx_seq_one_letter_code
_entity_poly.pdbx_strand_id
1 'polypeptide(L)'
;MYNTYLHEVKNVKTIANKKSIHYRRLKRFDVLCIGNKDKLIFPVESGYEDIRYYVCNEELLDIIHAAHIETGHGGRDRINHMLKKKFKNINVEAINVYLKMCETCQKKHSIPKKDSLLNRYCIMK
;
A
#
# COMPACT_ATOMS: atom_id res chain seq x y z
N MET A 1 -5.42 -7.95 14.82
CA MET A 1 -4.42 -6.87 14.99
C MET A 1 -4.96 -5.50 14.56
N TYR A 2 -5.56 -5.34 13.38
CA TYR A 2 -6.15 -4.07 12.92
C TYR A 2 -7.22 -3.51 13.87
N ASN A 3 -8.27 -4.29 14.15
CA ASN A 3 -9.37 -3.89 15.04
C ASN A 3 -8.88 -3.60 16.46
N THR A 4 -7.86 -4.34 16.93
CA THR A 4 -7.23 -4.11 18.23
C THR A 4 -6.68 -2.68 18.32
N TYR A 5 -5.93 -2.23 17.32
CA TYR A 5 -5.40 -0.86 17.31
C TYR A 5 -6.49 0.20 17.17
N LEU A 6 -7.55 -0.09 16.42
CA LEU A 6 -8.69 0.80 16.29
C LEU A 6 -9.37 1.03 17.65
N HIS A 7 -9.67 -0.03 18.40
CA HIS A 7 -10.21 0.06 19.75
C HIS A 7 -9.24 0.74 20.72
N GLU A 8 -7.95 0.40 20.69
CA GLU A 8 -6.94 1.03 21.54
C GLU A 8 -6.87 2.54 21.32
N VAL A 9 -6.83 3.00 20.05
CA VAL A 9 -6.76 4.42 19.74
C VAL A 9 -8.01 5.16 20.24
N LYS A 10 -9.21 4.59 20.03
CA LYS A 10 -10.46 5.14 20.55
C LYS A 10 -10.45 5.26 22.07
N ASN A 11 -10.03 4.22 22.76
CA ASN A 11 -9.94 4.21 24.22
C ASN A 11 -8.91 5.22 24.72
N VAL A 12 -7.75 5.33 24.06
CA VAL A 12 -6.70 6.28 24.46
C VAL A 12 -7.15 7.74 24.32
N LYS A 13 -8.04 8.05 23.36
CA LYS A 13 -8.62 9.39 23.23
C LYS A 13 -9.50 9.78 24.42
N THR A 14 -10.15 8.82 25.08
CA THR A 14 -11.06 9.08 26.22
C THR A 14 -10.37 9.10 27.58
N ILE A 15 -9.18 8.48 27.71
CA ILE A 15 -8.44 8.43 28.97
C ILE A 15 -7.87 9.83 29.34
N ALA A 16 -8.14 10.27 30.58
CA ALA A 16 -7.62 11.50 31.14
C ALA A 16 -6.09 11.44 31.39
N ASN A 17 -5.63 10.40 32.11
CA ASN A 17 -4.23 10.24 32.50
C ASN A 17 -3.45 9.37 31.50
N LYS A 18 -2.76 10.02 30.56
CA LYS A 18 -2.01 9.32 29.50
C LYS A 18 -0.62 8.88 29.97
N LYS A 19 -0.26 7.63 29.68
CA LYS A 19 1.08 7.04 29.88
C LYS A 19 1.89 7.11 28.59
N SER A 20 3.21 6.90 28.67
CA SER A 20 4.12 6.89 27.51
C SER A 20 3.63 6.00 26.35
N ILE A 21 3.08 4.81 26.65
CA ILE A 21 2.54 3.88 25.63
C ILE A 21 1.36 4.48 24.85
N HIS A 22 0.54 5.31 25.50
CA HIS A 22 -0.60 5.99 24.87
C HIS A 22 -0.14 7.05 23.88
N TYR A 23 0.85 7.86 24.24
CA TYR A 23 1.47 8.81 23.31
C TYR A 23 2.14 8.11 22.12
N ARG A 24 2.84 6.98 22.35
CA ARG A 24 3.40 6.16 21.25
C ARG A 24 2.32 5.66 20.30
N ARG A 25 1.15 5.28 20.82
CA ARG A 25 0.01 4.83 20.01
C ARG A 25 -0.56 5.97 19.17
N LEU A 26 -0.86 7.11 19.80
CA LEU A 26 -1.40 8.31 19.12
C LEU A 26 -0.44 8.90 18.09
N LYS A 27 0.88 8.77 18.29
CA LYS A 27 1.88 9.21 17.30
C LYS A 27 1.87 8.37 16.02
N ARG A 28 1.41 7.12 16.09
CA ARG A 28 1.44 6.17 14.96
C ARG A 28 0.09 6.00 14.28
N PHE A 29 -0.99 6.16 15.04
CA PHE A 29 -2.32 5.81 14.60
C PHE A 29 -3.33 6.85 15.02
N ASP A 30 -4.27 7.11 14.12
CA ASP A 30 -5.48 7.85 14.39
C ASP A 30 -6.68 7.10 13.77
N VAL A 31 -7.89 7.52 14.10
CA VAL A 31 -9.13 6.93 13.60
C VAL A 31 -9.95 8.01 12.91
N LEU A 32 -10.35 7.72 11.68
CA LEU A 32 -11.26 8.53 10.87
C LEU A 32 -12.56 7.77 10.66
N CYS A 33 -13.69 8.42 10.91
CA CYS A 33 -15.00 7.86 10.58
C CYS A 33 -15.38 8.29 9.15
N ILE A 34 -15.62 7.32 8.28
CA ILE A 34 -16.10 7.55 6.91
C ILE A 34 -17.47 6.89 6.79
N GLY A 35 -18.51 7.71 6.66
CA GLY A 35 -19.91 7.26 6.79
C GLY A 35 -20.16 6.74 8.20
N ASN A 36 -20.32 5.41 8.32
CA ASN A 36 -20.53 4.70 9.59
C ASN A 36 -19.43 3.66 9.88
N LYS A 37 -18.28 3.73 9.19
CA LYS A 37 -17.16 2.80 9.39
C LYS A 37 -15.95 3.55 9.87
N ASP A 38 -15.36 3.06 10.95
CA ASP A 38 -14.07 3.54 11.41
C ASP A 38 -12.96 2.95 10.55
N LYS A 39 -12.05 3.80 10.09
CA LYS A 39 -10.82 3.39 9.42
C LYS A 39 -9.63 3.92 10.20
N LEU A 40 -8.64 3.05 10.37
CA LEU A 40 -7.36 3.38 10.98
C LEU A 40 -6.51 4.14 9.97
N ILE A 41 -6.01 5.31 10.36
CA ILE A 41 -5.21 6.20 9.52
C ILE A 41 -3.88 6.54 10.20
N PHE A 42 -2.94 7.04 9.41
CA PHE A 42 -1.79 7.75 9.95
C PHE A 42 -2.25 9.12 10.47
N PRO A 43 -1.83 9.55 11.68
CA PRO A 43 -2.21 10.86 12.21
C PRO A 43 -1.92 11.96 11.20
N VAL A 44 -2.91 12.83 10.98
CA VAL A 44 -2.83 13.94 10.04
C VAL A 44 -2.65 15.22 10.85
N GLU A 45 -1.62 16.00 10.53
CA GLU A 45 -1.45 17.33 11.09
C GLU A 45 -2.42 18.30 10.40
N SER A 46 -2.96 19.25 11.16
CA SER A 46 -3.88 20.27 10.64
C SER A 46 -3.26 21.03 9.46
N GLY A 47 -3.89 20.95 8.29
CA GLY A 47 -3.44 21.59 7.05
C GLY A 47 -2.90 20.64 5.97
N TYR A 48 -2.76 19.34 6.26
CA TYR A 48 -2.37 18.34 5.26
C TYR A 48 -3.59 17.57 4.73
N GLU A 49 -3.70 17.47 3.41
CA GLU A 49 -4.79 16.73 2.74
C GLU A 49 -4.47 15.25 2.48
N ASP A 50 -3.19 14.86 2.57
CA ASP A 50 -2.73 13.51 2.24
C ASP A 50 -2.98 12.49 3.37
N ILE A 51 -4.23 12.06 3.47
CA ILE A 51 -4.65 11.00 4.39
C ILE A 51 -4.07 9.66 3.92
N ARG A 52 -3.30 9.00 4.79
CA ARG A 52 -2.80 7.64 4.56
C ARG A 52 -3.49 6.61 5.44
N TYR A 53 -4.07 5.60 4.81
CA TYR A 53 -4.82 4.55 5.48
C TYR A 53 -3.95 3.38 5.90
N TYR A 54 -4.33 2.72 6.99
CA TYR A 54 -3.90 1.36 7.27
C TYR A 54 -4.89 0.38 6.66
N VAL A 55 -4.36 -0.67 6.06
CA VAL A 55 -5.11 -1.74 5.38
C VAL A 55 -5.15 -2.98 6.27
N CYS A 56 -6.28 -3.68 6.34
CA CYS A 56 -6.36 -4.99 6.99
C CYS A 56 -5.89 -6.09 6.03
N ASN A 57 -5.54 -7.26 6.57
CA ASN A 57 -5.01 -8.35 5.73
C ASN A 57 -6.03 -8.85 4.70
N GLU A 58 -7.34 -8.77 5.01
CA GLU A 58 -8.39 -9.20 4.08
C GLU A 58 -8.45 -8.31 2.82
N GLU A 59 -8.28 -6.99 2.98
CA GLU A 59 -8.34 -6.01 1.87
C GLU A 59 -7.00 -5.89 1.11
N LEU A 60 -5.91 -6.46 1.63
CA LEU A 60 -4.55 -6.21 1.11
C LEU A 60 -4.36 -6.70 -0.32
N LEU A 61 -4.81 -7.91 -0.63
CA LEU A 61 -4.64 -8.51 -1.97
C LEU A 61 -5.46 -7.77 -3.02
N ASP A 62 -6.70 -7.40 -2.70
CA ASP A 62 -7.59 -6.67 -3.61
C ASP A 62 -7.02 -5.30 -3.96
N ILE A 63 -6.44 -4.59 -2.98
CA ILE A 63 -5.79 -3.29 -3.20
C ILE A 63 -4.56 -3.43 -4.11
N ILE A 64 -3.73 -4.46 -3.90
CA ILE A 64 -2.57 -4.70 -4.77
C ILE A 64 -3.03 -5.10 -6.17
N HIS A 65 -4.06 -5.93 -6.28
CA HIS A 65 -4.64 -6.34 -7.56
C HIS A 65 -5.17 -5.14 -8.34
N ALA A 66 -6.03 -4.33 -7.73
CA ALA A 66 -6.55 -3.12 -8.34
C ALA A 66 -5.42 -2.20 -8.82
N ALA A 67 -4.38 -2.02 -7.99
CA ALA A 67 -3.23 -1.22 -8.35
C ALA A 67 -2.41 -1.80 -9.51
N HIS A 68 -2.27 -3.12 -9.57
CA HIS A 68 -1.58 -3.80 -10.65
C HIS A 68 -2.33 -3.63 -11.98
N ILE A 69 -3.66 -3.71 -11.98
CA ILE A 69 -4.50 -3.48 -13.16
C ILE A 69 -4.48 -2.01 -13.58
N GLU A 70 -4.66 -1.07 -12.65
CA GLU A 70 -4.64 0.38 -12.92
C GLU A 70 -3.30 0.84 -13.53
N THR A 71 -2.19 0.22 -13.11
CA THR A 71 -0.86 0.52 -13.67
C THR A 71 -0.57 -0.21 -14.99
N GLY A 72 -1.53 -0.96 -15.54
CA GLY A 72 -1.38 -1.70 -16.79
C GLY A 72 -0.42 -2.89 -16.65
N HIS A 73 -0.66 -3.73 -15.65
CA HIS A 73 0.28 -4.78 -15.22
C HIS A 73 1.65 -4.21 -14.81
N GLY A 74 1.64 -3.10 -14.06
CA GLY A 74 2.86 -2.45 -13.58
C GLY A 74 3.69 -3.36 -12.68
N GLY A 75 5.01 -3.22 -12.76
CA GLY A 75 5.93 -3.91 -11.86
C GLY A 75 5.91 -3.35 -10.43
N ARG A 76 6.69 -3.98 -9.56
CA ARG A 76 6.83 -3.68 -8.13
C ARG A 76 6.91 -2.19 -7.82
N ASP A 77 7.82 -1.46 -8.48
CA ASP A 77 8.08 -0.05 -8.19
C ASP A 77 6.92 0.87 -8.57
N ARG A 78 6.25 0.59 -9.68
CA ARG A 78 5.11 1.37 -10.14
C ARG A 78 3.91 1.19 -9.21
N ILE A 79 3.63 -0.05 -8.81
CA ILE A 79 2.59 -0.37 -7.82
C ILE A 79 2.93 0.29 -6.47
N ASN A 80 4.17 0.12 -5.97
CA ASN A 80 4.59 0.67 -4.69
C ASN A 80 4.50 2.20 -4.67
N HIS A 81 4.93 2.88 -5.73
CA HIS A 81 4.83 4.34 -5.84
C HIS A 81 3.39 4.82 -5.75
N MET A 82 2.45 4.12 -6.39
CA MET A 82 1.04 4.47 -6.36
C MET A 82 0.40 4.20 -4.99
N LEU A 83 0.66 3.02 -4.41
CA LEU A 83 0.07 2.62 -3.12
C LEU A 83 0.62 3.43 -1.94
N LYS A 84 1.91 3.78 -1.95
CA LYS A 84 2.56 4.53 -0.84
C LYS A 84 1.98 5.92 -0.61
N LYS A 85 1.31 6.50 -1.61
CA LYS A 85 0.58 7.77 -1.49
C LYS A 85 -0.68 7.62 -0.63
N LYS A 86 -1.37 6.47 -0.73
CA LYS A 86 -2.67 6.23 -0.09
C LYS A 86 -2.58 5.36 1.17
N PHE A 87 -1.59 4.47 1.27
CA PHE A 87 -1.52 3.46 2.31
C PHE A 87 -0.20 3.47 3.06
N LYS A 88 -0.25 3.26 4.38
CA LYS A 88 0.91 3.34 5.26
C LYS A 88 1.62 2.00 5.49
N ASN A 89 0.90 0.88 5.42
CA ASN A 89 1.38 -0.45 5.83
C ASN A 89 1.43 -1.49 4.70
N ILE A 90 1.31 -1.09 3.44
CA ILE A 90 1.57 -2.01 2.32
C ILE A 90 3.07 -2.09 2.11
N ASN A 91 3.61 -3.31 2.20
CA ASN A 91 5.03 -3.58 2.04
C ASN A 91 5.35 -4.08 0.62
N VAL A 92 6.63 -3.96 0.25
CA VAL A 92 7.12 -4.37 -1.06
C VAL A 92 7.09 -5.90 -1.20
N GLU A 93 7.22 -6.62 -0.11
CA GLU A 93 7.20 -8.08 -0.06
C GLU A 93 5.81 -8.61 -0.46
N ALA A 94 4.71 -8.03 0.05
CA ALA A 94 3.36 -8.45 -0.36
C ALA A 94 3.13 -8.20 -1.85
N ILE A 95 3.61 -7.07 -2.38
CA ILE A 95 3.54 -6.77 -3.83
C ILE A 95 4.30 -7.82 -4.64
N ASN A 96 5.51 -8.19 -4.21
CA ASN A 96 6.32 -9.20 -4.89
C ASN A 96 5.65 -10.58 -4.86
N VAL A 97 5.08 -10.96 -3.72
CA VAL A 97 4.33 -12.22 -3.57
C VAL A 97 3.15 -12.24 -4.54
N TYR A 98 2.37 -11.17 -4.61
CA TYR A 98 1.29 -11.02 -5.56
C TYR A 98 1.75 -11.14 -7.03
N LEU A 99 2.83 -10.44 -7.40
CA LEU A 99 3.34 -10.44 -8.79
C LEU A 99 3.79 -11.82 -9.28
N LYS A 100 4.28 -12.68 -8.37
CA LYS A 100 4.61 -14.08 -8.67
C LYS A 100 3.37 -14.91 -9.06
N MET A 101 2.19 -14.50 -8.61
CA MET A 101 0.94 -15.19 -8.87
C MET A 101 0.16 -14.63 -10.07
N CYS A 102 0.60 -13.51 -10.66
CA CYS A 102 -0.09 -12.92 -11.82
C CYS A 102 0.20 -13.70 -13.11
N GLU A 103 -0.79 -14.45 -13.60
CA GLU A 103 -0.66 -15.29 -14.80
C GLU A 103 -0.18 -14.52 -16.04
N THR A 104 -0.74 -13.33 -16.28
CA THR A 104 -0.39 -12.49 -17.45
C THR A 104 1.09 -12.11 -17.42
N CYS A 105 1.59 -11.72 -16.24
CA CYS A 105 2.99 -11.38 -16.06
C CYS A 105 3.90 -12.61 -16.17
N GLN A 106 3.49 -13.74 -15.60
CA GLN A 106 4.27 -15.00 -15.69
C GLN A 106 4.43 -15.46 -17.15
N LYS A 107 3.34 -15.47 -17.94
CA LYS A 107 3.37 -15.85 -19.36
C LYS A 107 4.36 -14.99 -20.17
N LYS A 108 4.45 -13.69 -19.88
CA LYS A 108 5.39 -12.76 -20.53
C LYS A 108 6.85 -13.06 -20.17
N HIS A 109 7.13 -13.50 -18.95
CA HIS A 109 8.48 -13.89 -18.52
C HIS A 109 8.93 -15.25 -19.06
N SER A 110 7.98 -16.16 -19.34
CA SER A 110 8.26 -17.49 -19.90
C SER A 110 8.60 -17.46 -21.40
N ILE A 111 8.38 -16.35 -22.10
CA ILE A 111 8.82 -16.19 -23.50
C ILE A 111 10.32 -15.91 -23.49
N PRO A 112 11.17 -16.78 -24.08
CA PRO A 112 12.59 -16.50 -24.21
C PRO A 112 12.76 -15.17 -24.96
N LYS A 113 13.56 -14.25 -24.41
CA LYS A 113 13.94 -13.04 -25.14
C LYS A 113 14.68 -13.47 -26.41
N LYS A 114 14.04 -13.35 -27.58
CA LYS A 114 14.78 -13.30 -28.84
C LYS A 114 15.70 -12.10 -28.74
N ASP A 115 16.99 -12.36 -28.88
CA ASP A 115 18.08 -11.42 -28.69
C ASP A 115 17.79 -10.11 -29.46
N SER A 116 17.49 -9.03 -28.76
CA SER A 116 17.11 -7.74 -29.36
C SER A 116 18.31 -6.80 -29.52
N LEU A 117 19.53 -7.35 -29.62
CA LEU A 117 20.75 -6.59 -29.87
C LEU A 117 20.94 -6.19 -31.35
N LEU A 118 20.06 -6.61 -32.26
CA LEU A 118 20.13 -6.30 -33.70
C LEU A 118 19.30 -5.09 -34.15
N ASN A 119 19.03 -4.09 -33.30
CA ASN A 119 18.27 -2.91 -33.76
C ASN A 119 18.74 -1.55 -33.23
N ARG A 120 20.05 -1.39 -32.98
CA ARG A 120 20.64 -0.08 -32.66
C ARG A 120 21.81 0.37 -33.56
N TYR A 121 22.23 -0.42 -34.56
CA TYR A 121 23.35 -0.05 -35.45
C TYR A 121 23.15 -0.51 -36.90
N CYS A 122 22.14 0.02 -37.58
CA CYS A 122 21.98 0.09 -39.06
C CYS A 122 20.67 0.87 -39.26
N ILE A 123 20.60 2.08 -39.81
CA ILE A 123 21.11 2.56 -41.09
C ILE A 123 21.33 4.08 -40.96
N MET A 124 22.58 4.53 -40.99
CA MET A 124 22.96 5.82 -41.58
C MET A 124 23.83 5.45 -42.79
N LYS A 125 23.19 5.34 -43.96
CA LYS A 125 23.82 5.41 -45.27
C LYS A 125 23.00 6.35 -46.12
#